data_AF-A0A2V5LUG9-F1
#
_entry.id   AF-A0A2V5LUG9-F1
#
_cell.length_a   1.000
_cell.length_b   1.000
_cell.length_c   1.000
_cell.angle_alpha   90.00
_cell.angle_beta   90.00
_cell.angle_gamma   90.00
#
_symmetry.space_group_name_H-M   'P 1'
#
loop_
_entity.id
_entity.type
_entity.pdbx_description
1 polymer ?
#
loop_
_entity_poly.entity_id
_entity_poly.type
_entity_poly.pdbx_seq_one_letter_code
_entity_poly.pdbx_strand_id
1 'polypeptide(L)'
;VQEAFFNSVFFWFAFVLIFPLITMRLFAEEFKLGTIEPLTTVPVRDWQVVLSKFFGALVFYLILWVPTLLYFWIFLKLTNQPAAHSGGAYLGSYLMLLLLGMFYLSIGCLTSVLTKNQIIAAVISFCAITLLFFLGLLQFILLDVNSTTRDLLGYFS
;
A
#
# COMPACT_ATOMS: atom_id res chain seq x y z
N VAL A 1 -6.88 -7.63 -20.87
CA VAL A 1 -6.43 -6.25 -20.57
C VAL A 1 -6.18 -6.04 -19.09
N GLN A 2 -7.15 -6.35 -18.21
CA GLN A 2 -6.96 -6.30 -16.75
C GLN A 2 -5.77 -7.15 -16.29
N GLU A 3 -5.69 -8.41 -16.71
CA GLU A 3 -4.59 -9.30 -16.34
C GLU A 3 -3.24 -8.79 -16.85
N ALA A 4 -3.17 -8.27 -18.07
CA ALA A 4 -1.94 -7.70 -18.62
C ALA A 4 -1.46 -6.46 -17.84
N PHE A 5 -2.39 -5.62 -17.38
CA PHE A 5 -2.08 -4.45 -16.57
C PHE A 5 -1.55 -4.84 -15.17
N PHE A 6 -2.23 -5.77 -14.48
CA PHE A 6 -1.85 -6.20 -13.13
C PHE A 6 -0.68 -7.19 -13.07
N ASN A 7 -0.39 -7.91 -14.15
CA ASN A 7 0.77 -8.81 -14.23
C ASN A 7 2.08 -8.06 -14.52
N SER A 8 2.00 -6.78 -14.91
CA SER A 8 3.18 -5.97 -15.20
C SER A 8 3.99 -5.70 -13.93
N VAL A 9 5.28 -6.08 -13.93
CA VAL A 9 6.21 -5.84 -12.80
C VAL A 9 6.27 -4.35 -12.41
N PHE A 10 6.19 -3.46 -13.41
CA PHE A 10 6.17 -2.02 -13.19
C PHE A 10 5.01 -1.54 -12.30
N PHE A 11 3.84 -2.18 -12.39
CA PHE A 11 2.68 -1.84 -11.58
C PHE A 11 2.96 -2.11 -10.10
N TRP A 12 3.45 -3.31 -9.77
CA TRP A 12 3.75 -3.69 -8.38
C TRP A 12 4.88 -2.87 -7.77
N PHE A 13 5.91 -2.55 -8.55
CA PHE A 13 7.01 -1.72 -8.09
C PHE A 13 6.55 -0.28 -7.78
N ALA A 14 5.78 0.33 -8.70
CA ALA A 14 5.19 1.65 -8.48
C ALA A 14 4.23 1.65 -7.29
N PHE A 15 3.45 0.57 -7.13
CA PHE A 15 2.52 0.40 -6.01
C PHE A 15 3.25 0.40 -4.67
N VAL A 16 4.31 -0.39 -4.50
CA VAL A 16 5.08 -0.42 -3.24
C VAL A 16 5.71 0.93 -2.92
N LEU A 17 6.20 1.65 -3.93
CA LEU A 17 6.92 2.91 -3.76
C LEU A 17 5.99 4.08 -3.37
N ILE A 18 4.72 4.04 -3.78
CA ILE A 18 3.81 5.17 -3.54
C ILE A 18 3.45 5.35 -2.05
N PHE A 19 3.39 4.26 -1.28
CA PHE A 19 3.00 4.33 0.13
C PHE A 19 4.00 5.09 1.01
N PRO A 20 5.31 4.77 0.99
CA PRO A 20 6.32 5.58 1.67
C PRO A 20 6.26 7.05 1.30
N LEU A 21 6.05 7.36 0.02
CA LEU A 21 5.99 8.71 -0.49
C LEU A 21 4.80 9.51 0.07
N ILE A 22 3.64 8.86 0.22
CA ILE A 22 2.45 9.48 0.80
C ILE A 22 2.63 9.66 2.32
N THR A 23 3.15 8.65 3.02
CA THR A 23 3.16 8.64 4.50
C THR A 23 4.35 9.35 5.15
N MET A 24 5.43 9.62 4.41
CA MET A 24 6.65 10.21 4.96
C MET A 24 6.45 11.61 5.59
N ARG A 25 5.44 12.37 5.15
CA ARG A 25 5.21 13.75 5.59
C ARG A 25 4.21 13.87 6.74
N LEU A 26 3.34 12.87 6.93
CA LEU A 26 2.18 12.96 7.81
C LEU A 26 2.51 13.41 9.24
N PHE A 27 3.49 12.76 9.88
CA PHE A 27 3.89 13.05 11.26
C PHE A 27 5.31 13.59 11.34
N ALA A 28 6.23 13.10 10.51
CA ALA A 28 7.62 13.55 10.54
C ALA A 28 7.78 15.05 10.24
N GLU A 29 6.90 15.65 9.42
CA GLU A 29 6.93 17.10 9.15
C GLU A 29 6.52 17.92 10.39
N GLU A 30 5.53 17.46 11.15
CA GLU A 30 5.08 18.12 12.36
C GLU A 30 6.09 17.98 13.51
N PHE A 31 6.73 16.82 13.64
CA PHE A 31 7.82 16.63 14.59
C PHE A 31 9.04 17.49 14.26
N LYS A 32 9.31 17.71 12.97
CA LYS A 32 10.41 18.57 12.51
C LYS A 32 10.12 20.06 12.75
N LEU A 33 8.86 20.48 12.59
CA LEU A 33 8.42 21.86 12.75
C LEU A 33 8.07 22.22 14.21
N GLY A 34 7.99 21.25 15.11
CA GLY A 34 7.59 21.47 16.51
C GLY A 34 6.09 21.73 16.69
N THR A 35 5.28 21.65 15.62
CA THR A 35 3.83 21.94 15.65
C THR A 35 3.03 20.93 16.46
N ILE A 36 3.62 19.79 16.84
CA ILE A 36 2.97 18.82 17.74
C ILE A 36 2.68 19.45 19.11
N GLU A 37 3.52 20.35 19.61
CA GLU A 37 3.36 20.99 20.91
C GLU A 37 2.13 21.90 20.98
N PRO A 38 1.89 22.83 20.03
CA PRO A 38 0.63 23.58 20.02
C PRO A 38 -0.58 22.66 19.77
N LEU A 39 -0.44 21.59 18.97
CA LEU A 39 -1.55 20.68 18.68
C LEU A 39 -2.06 19.94 19.92
N THR A 40 -1.18 19.59 20.86
CA THR A 40 -1.54 18.94 22.13
C THR A 40 -2.08 19.92 23.18
N THR A 41 -1.92 21.22 22.98
CA THR A 41 -2.51 22.25 23.85
C THR A 41 -3.94 22.63 23.48
N VAL A 42 -4.36 22.34 22.24
CA VAL A 42 -5.75 22.47 21.80
C VAL A 42 -6.54 21.28 22.37
N PRO A 43 -7.84 21.42 22.75
CA PRO A 43 -8.66 20.33 23.30
C PRO A 43 -9.05 19.28 22.23
N VAL A 44 -8.07 18.73 21.52
CA VAL A 44 -8.22 17.66 20.52
C VAL A 44 -7.64 16.39 21.11
N ARG A 45 -8.34 15.27 20.96
CA ARG A 45 -7.84 13.98 21.44
C ARG A 45 -6.84 13.40 20.45
N ASP A 46 -5.76 12.76 20.94
CA ASP A 46 -4.70 12.19 20.09
C ASP A 46 -5.22 11.25 18.99
N TRP A 47 -6.23 10.42 19.29
CA TRP A 47 -6.82 9.51 18.29
C TRP A 47 -7.48 10.27 17.12
N GLN A 48 -8.05 11.46 17.35
CA GLN A 48 -8.67 12.26 16.28
C GLN A 48 -7.61 12.81 15.34
N VAL A 49 -6.43 13.17 15.85
CA VAL A 49 -5.29 13.61 15.04
C VAL A 49 -4.79 12.45 14.18
N VAL A 50 -4.67 11.26 14.77
CA VAL A 50 -4.24 10.07 14.02
C VAL A 50 -5.22 9.69 12.93
N LEU A 51 -6.52 9.63 13.25
CA LEU A 51 -7.54 9.27 12.26
C LEU A 51 -7.66 10.31 11.15
N SER A 52 -7.62 11.60 11.46
CA SER A 52 -7.74 12.64 10.42
C SER A 52 -6.59 12.58 9.42
N LYS A 53 -5.36 12.33 9.90
CA LYS A 53 -4.18 12.15 9.03
C LYS A 53 -4.26 10.86 8.22
N PHE A 54 -4.64 9.74 8.84
CA PHE A 54 -4.83 8.48 8.13
C PHE A 54 -5.91 8.59 7.06
N PHE A 55 -7.08 9.16 7.38
CA PHE A 55 -8.14 9.39 6.40
C PHE A 55 -7.73 10.36 5.30
N GLY A 56 -6.93 11.40 5.61
CA GLY A 56 -6.36 12.29 4.60
C GLY A 56 -5.46 11.53 3.61
N ALA A 57 -4.59 10.65 4.11
CA ALA A 57 -3.75 9.80 3.26
C ALA A 57 -4.57 8.77 2.46
N LEU A 58 -5.62 8.21 3.06
CA LEU A 58 -6.53 7.28 2.39
C LEU A 58 -7.29 7.95 1.25
N VAL A 59 -7.83 9.16 1.46
CA VAL A 59 -8.51 9.93 0.41
C VAL A 59 -7.53 10.27 -0.72
N PHE A 60 -6.30 10.70 -0.39
CA PHE A 60 -5.27 10.95 -1.40
C PHE A 60 -4.96 9.68 -2.21
N TYR A 61 -4.85 8.54 -1.54
CA TYR A 61 -4.69 7.24 -2.18
C TYR A 61 -5.86 6.89 -3.11
N LEU A 62 -7.12 7.10 -2.68
CA LEU A 62 -8.29 6.87 -3.54
C LEU A 62 -8.32 7.79 -4.77
N ILE A 63 -7.89 9.04 -4.64
CA ILE A 63 -7.80 9.98 -5.76
C ILE A 63 -6.81 9.48 -6.81
N LEU A 64 -5.68 8.89 -6.39
CA LEU A 64 -4.70 8.31 -7.31
C LEU A 64 -5.24 7.15 -8.15
N TRP A 65 -6.31 6.49 -7.71
CA TRP A 65 -6.98 5.41 -8.46
C TRP A 65 -7.97 5.93 -9.52
N VAL A 66 -8.40 7.19 -9.44
CA VAL A 66 -9.40 7.76 -10.36
C VAL A 66 -8.94 7.73 -11.83
N PRO A 67 -7.69 8.11 -12.19
CA PRO A 67 -7.21 8.03 -13.57
C PRO A 67 -7.23 6.60 -14.12
N THR A 68 -6.89 5.61 -13.29
CA THR A 68 -6.91 4.20 -13.67
C THR A 68 -8.33 3.71 -13.94
N LEU A 69 -9.29 4.07 -13.08
CA LEU A 69 -10.72 3.77 -13.30
C LEU A 69 -11.23 4.42 -14.59
N LEU A 70 -10.86 5.68 -14.85
CA LEU A 70 -11.25 6.39 -16.06
C LEU A 70 -10.69 5.72 -17.32
N TYR A 71 -9.42 5.29 -17.28
CA TYR A 71 -8.78 4.56 -18.38
C TYR A 71 -9.57 3.29 -18.74
N PHE A 72 -9.91 2.47 -17.75
CA PHE A 72 -10.71 1.26 -17.97
C PHE A 72 -12.11 1.57 -18.51
N TRP A 73 -12.76 2.64 -18.02
CA TRP A 73 -14.09 3.04 -18.48
C TRP A 73 -14.10 3.49 -19.94
N ILE A 74 -13.12 4.28 -20.35
CA ILE A 74 -12.95 4.73 -21.75
C ILE A 74 -12.64 3.54 -22.65
N PHE A 75 -11.73 2.65 -22.23
CA PHE A 75 -11.35 1.46 -22.99
C PHE A 75 -12.55 0.53 -23.26
N LEU A 76 -13.43 0.35 -22.25
CA LEU A 76 -14.64 -0.45 -22.37
C LEU A 76 -15.61 0.15 -23.40
N LYS A 77 -15.78 1.49 -23.38
CA LYS A 77 -16.66 2.19 -24.33
C LYS A 77 -16.14 2.15 -25.77
N LEU A 78 -14.83 2.25 -25.99
CA LEU A 78 -14.25 2.31 -27.35
C LEU A 78 -14.20 0.95 -28.02
N THR A 79 -13.82 -0.10 -27.28
CA THR A 79 -13.55 -1.41 -27.89
C THR A 79 -14.83 -2.18 -28.18
N ASN A 80 -15.95 -1.87 -27.50
CA ASN A 80 -17.27 -2.53 -27.58
C ASN A 80 -17.23 -4.08 -27.47
N GLN A 81 -16.06 -4.63 -27.16
CA GLN A 81 -15.87 -6.00 -26.75
C GLN A 81 -16.28 -6.05 -25.28
N PRO A 82 -17.17 -6.99 -24.89
CA PRO A 82 -17.39 -7.29 -23.51
C PRO A 82 -16.08 -7.88 -23.00
N ALA A 83 -15.19 -7.02 -22.48
CA ALA A 83 -14.01 -7.46 -21.76
C ALA A 83 -14.52 -8.23 -20.54
N ALA A 84 -14.66 -9.54 -20.71
CA ALA A 84 -15.03 -10.58 -19.76
C ALA A 84 -16.14 -10.19 -18.75
N HIS A 85 -17.27 -10.86 -18.89
CA HIS A 85 -18.52 -10.74 -18.13
C HIS A 85 -18.40 -11.11 -16.62
N SER A 86 -17.43 -10.56 -15.89
CA SER A 86 -17.25 -10.78 -14.47
C SER A 86 -16.98 -9.46 -13.75
N GLY A 87 -18.03 -8.64 -13.58
CA GLY A 87 -17.96 -7.46 -12.71
C GLY A 87 -17.42 -7.77 -11.31
N GLY A 88 -17.60 -9.02 -10.85
CA GLY A 88 -16.98 -9.54 -9.63
C GLY A 88 -15.45 -9.59 -9.65
N ALA A 89 -14.81 -9.86 -10.78
CA ALA A 89 -13.35 -9.87 -10.89
C ALA A 89 -12.75 -8.45 -10.87
N TYR A 90 -13.45 -7.47 -11.43
CA TYR A 90 -13.09 -6.06 -11.31
C TYR A 90 -13.26 -5.58 -9.86
N LEU A 91 -14.43 -5.81 -9.28
CA LEU A 91 -14.70 -5.36 -7.91
C LEU A 91 -13.77 -6.04 -6.90
N GLY A 92 -13.48 -7.33 -7.09
CA GLY A 92 -12.55 -8.08 -6.25
C GLY A 92 -11.10 -7.57 -6.32
N SER A 93 -10.59 -7.25 -7.51
CA SER A 93 -9.22 -6.74 -7.65
C SER A 93 -9.07 -5.35 -7.03
N TYR A 94 -10.01 -4.43 -7.30
CA TYR A 94 -10.00 -3.10 -6.69
C TYR A 94 -10.19 -3.15 -5.17
N LEU A 95 -11.06 -4.03 -4.68
CA LEU A 95 -11.25 -4.23 -3.24
C LEU A 95 -9.97 -4.76 -2.58
N MET A 96 -9.30 -5.74 -3.19
CA MET A 96 -8.01 -6.24 -2.70
C MET A 96 -6.96 -5.12 -2.66
N LEU A 97 -6.85 -4.32 -3.72
CA LEU A 97 -5.91 -3.19 -3.80
C LEU A 97 -6.22 -2.12 -2.76
N LEU A 98 -7.50 -1.86 -2.49
CA LEU A 98 -7.92 -0.93 -1.46
C LEU A 98 -7.52 -1.44 -0.07
N LEU A 99 -7.80 -2.70 0.26
CA LEU A 99 -7.42 -3.30 1.55
C LEU A 99 -5.90 -3.35 1.75
N LEU A 100 -5.17 -3.79 0.72
CA LEU A 100 -3.71 -3.84 0.74
C LEU A 100 -3.12 -2.43 0.92
N GLY A 101 -3.69 -1.43 0.24
CA GLY A 101 -3.28 -0.05 0.37
C GLY A 101 -3.55 0.53 1.76
N MET A 102 -4.71 0.25 2.37
CA MET A 102 -4.99 0.66 3.76
C MET A 102 -3.98 0.06 4.74
N PHE A 103 -3.58 -1.20 4.54
CA PHE A 103 -2.57 -1.85 5.37
C PHE A 103 -1.20 -1.19 5.24
N TYR A 104 -0.74 -0.94 4.01
CA TYR A 104 0.54 -0.24 3.77
C TYR A 104 0.54 1.21 4.25
N LEU A 105 -0.58 1.93 4.11
CA LEU A 105 -0.75 3.26 4.70
C LEU A 105 -0.65 3.24 6.22
N SER A 106 -1.21 2.22 6.88
CA SER A 106 -1.11 2.08 8.34
C SER A 106 0.35 1.87 8.79
N ILE A 107 1.10 1.04 8.06
CA ILE A 107 2.53 0.82 8.33
C ILE A 107 3.32 2.11 8.11
N GLY A 108 3.09 2.79 6.98
CA GLY A 108 3.73 4.06 6.68
C GLY A 108 3.43 5.13 7.73
N CYS A 109 2.18 5.22 8.17
CA CYS A 109 1.74 6.11 9.25
C CYS A 109 2.48 5.81 10.56
N LEU A 110 2.57 4.54 10.94
CA LEU A 110 3.31 4.09 12.13
C LEU A 110 4.77 4.54 12.05
N THR A 111 5.47 4.22 10.97
CA THR A 111 6.89 4.58 10.80
C THR A 111 7.15 6.09 10.78
N SER A 112 6.19 6.90 10.32
CA SER A 112 6.24 8.37 10.35
C SER A 112 6.21 8.93 11.77
N VAL A 113 5.58 8.23 12.72
CA VAL A 113 5.56 8.60 14.14
C VAL A 113 6.88 8.24 14.83
N LEU A 114 7.56 7.16 14.42
CA LEU A 114 8.81 6.73 15.04
C LEU A 114 9.99 7.69 14.76
N THR A 115 9.91 8.53 13.73
CA THR A 115 11.06 9.33 13.28
C THR A 115 10.72 10.80 13.04
N LYS A 116 11.58 11.70 13.54
CA LYS A 116 11.48 13.16 13.31
C LYS A 116 11.97 13.61 11.92
N ASN A 117 12.62 12.71 11.17
CA ASN A 117 13.19 13.01 9.86
C ASN A 117 12.38 12.31 8.75
N GLN A 118 11.79 13.09 7.85
CA GLN A 118 10.98 12.61 6.72
C GLN A 118 11.72 11.58 5.86
N ILE A 119 13.02 11.77 5.61
CA ILE A 119 13.80 10.85 4.77
C ILE A 119 13.93 9.50 5.45
N ILE A 120 14.24 9.49 6.74
CA ILE A 120 14.40 8.25 7.50
C ILE A 120 13.05 7.54 7.65
N ALA A 121 11.96 8.26 7.88
CA ALA A 121 10.61 7.71 7.88
C ALA A 121 10.25 7.05 6.53
N ALA A 122 10.61 7.68 5.41
CA ALA A 122 10.41 7.13 4.07
C ALA A 122 11.22 5.83 3.86
N VAL A 123 12.48 5.79 4.29
CA VAL A 123 13.33 4.60 4.14
C VAL A 123 12.82 3.44 4.99
N ILE A 124 12.41 3.69 6.24
CA ILE A 124 11.90 2.64 7.13
C ILE A 124 10.57 2.08 6.61
N SER A 125 9.63 2.94 6.19
CA SER A 125 8.37 2.51 5.58
C SER A 125 8.62 1.70 4.31
N PHE A 126 9.50 2.17 3.42
CA PHE A 126 9.85 1.45 2.20
C PHE A 126 10.45 0.08 2.48
N CYS A 127 11.38 0.00 3.44
CA CYS A 127 12.01 -1.26 3.82
C CYS A 127 10.98 -2.24 4.42
N ALA A 128 10.10 -1.76 5.30
CA ALA A 128 9.05 -2.58 5.91
C ALA A 128 8.06 -3.14 4.87
N ILE A 129 7.58 -2.30 3.96
CA ILE A 129 6.63 -2.69 2.91
C ILE A 129 7.29 -3.65 1.93
N THR A 130 8.54 -3.38 1.54
CA THR A 130 9.31 -4.25 0.65
C THR A 130 9.54 -5.62 1.27
N LEU A 131 9.91 -5.67 2.57
CA LEU A 131 10.08 -6.94 3.29
C LEU A 131 8.78 -7.74 3.34
N LEU A 132 7.64 -7.09 3.63
CA LEU A 132 6.33 -7.74 3.61
C LEU A 132 5.96 -8.26 2.21
N PHE A 133 6.28 -7.51 1.16
CA PHE A 133 6.07 -7.94 -0.22
C PHE A 133 6.91 -9.18 -0.56
N PHE A 134 8.19 -9.18 -0.20
CA PHE A 134 9.08 -10.34 -0.40
C PHE A 134 8.65 -11.55 0.42
N LEU A 135 8.11 -11.37 1.63
CA LEU A 135 7.61 -12.47 2.45
C LEU A 135 6.45 -13.20 1.74
N GLY A 136 5.54 -12.44 1.12
CA GLY A 136 4.46 -13.00 0.31
C GLY A 136 4.96 -13.74 -0.93
N LEU A 137 5.99 -13.20 -1.60
CA LEU A 137 6.62 -13.85 -2.74
C LEU A 137 7.35 -15.16 -2.34
N LEU A 138 8.01 -15.18 -1.18
CA LEU A 138 8.69 -16.35 -0.65
C LEU A 138 7.69 -17.46 -0.32
N GLN A 139 6.53 -17.14 0.25
CA GLN A 139 5.44 -18.09 0.47
C GLN A 139 4.94 -18.69 -0.86
N PHE A 140 4.78 -17.88 -1.90
CA PHE A 140 4.38 -18.36 -3.22
C PHE A 140 5.41 -19.34 -3.80
N ILE A 141 6.71 -19.02 -3.70
CA ILE A 141 7.79 -19.90 -4.15
C ILE A 141 7.81 -21.20 -3.34
N LEU A 142 7.70 -21.16 -2.01
CA LEU A 142 7.73 -22.35 -1.15
C LEU A 142 6.54 -23.30 -1.36
N LEU A 143 5.40 -22.82 -1.87
CA LEU A 143 4.26 -23.66 -2.19
C LEU A 143 4.44 -24.43 -3.51
N ASP A 144 5.28 -23.93 -4.43
CA ASP A 144 5.69 -24.62 -5.67
C ASP A 144 6.88 -25.56 -5.47
N VAL A 145 7.64 -25.43 -4.37
CA VAL A 145 8.76 -26.35 -4.09
C VAL A 145 8.24 -27.68 -3.52
N ASN A 146 8.31 -28.67 -4.41
CA ASN A 146 8.24 -30.12 -4.23
C ASN A 146 8.43 -30.63 -2.78
N SER A 147 7.59 -31.60 -2.40
CA SER A 147 7.50 -32.29 -1.09
C SER A 147 8.85 -32.74 -0.51
N THR A 148 9.83 -33.02 -1.37
CA THR A 148 11.18 -33.45 -0.99
C THR A 148 12.01 -32.39 -0.25
N THR A 149 11.76 -31.10 -0.46
CA THR A 149 12.49 -30.05 0.29
C THR A 149 11.91 -29.81 1.69
N ARG A 150 10.61 -30.11 1.90
CA ARG A 150 9.98 -30.15 3.23
C ARG A 150 10.59 -31.24 4.10
N ASP A 151 10.83 -32.43 3.53
CA ASP A 151 11.42 -33.56 4.26
C ASP A 151 12.91 -33.34 4.56
N LEU A 152 13.66 -32.69 3.64
CA LEU A 152 15.08 -32.39 3.85
C LEU A 152 15.31 -31.28 4.90
N LEU A 153 14.45 -30.26 4.94
CA LEU A 153 14.52 -29.21 5.97
C LEU A 153 14.00 -29.69 7.33
N GLY A 154 13.08 -30.66 7.36
CA GLY A 154 12.66 -31.34 8.59
C GLY A 154 13.75 -32.22 9.21
N TYR A 155 14.80 -32.59 8.46
CA TYR A 155 15.95 -33.33 8.98
C TYR A 155 16.98 -32.43 9.68
N PHE A 156 16.89 -31.11 9.48
CA PHE A 156 17.77 -30.10 10.09
C PHE A 156 17.14 -29.34 11.27
N SER A 157 15.88 -29.62 11.60
CA SER A 157 15.19 -29.15 12.82
C SER A 157 14.99 -30.32 13.77
#